data_AF-Q7NJY6-F1
#
_entry.id   AF-Q7NJY6-F1
#
_cell.length_a   1.000
_cell.length_b   1.000
_cell.length_c   1.000
_cell.angle_alpha   90.00
_cell.angle_beta   90.00
_cell.angle_gamma   90.00
#
_symmetry.space_group_name_H-M   'P 1'
#
loop_
_entity.id
_entity.type
_entity.pdbx_description
1 polymer ?
#
loop_
_entity_poly.entity_id
_entity_poly.type
_entity_poly.pdbx_seq_one_letter_code
_entity_poly.pdbx_strand_id
1 'polypeptide(L)'
;MPNEPEDPDGRDALERFLHPRSRYYGAFSPERLLFDANLQEFAQRVGYICALETGGNLSAEEAYEQIRLLWKRLKRTKKLLEPPPAQNPPKGT
;
A
#
# COMPACT_ATOMS: atom_id res chain seq x y z
N MET A 1 17.53 38.34 2.78
CA MET A 1 17.27 37.07 2.09
C MET A 1 15.78 36.80 2.23
N PRO A 2 14.96 36.96 1.16
CA PRO A 2 13.55 36.62 1.23
C PRO A 2 13.41 35.09 1.28
N ASN A 3 12.58 34.57 2.18
CA ASN A 3 12.15 33.18 2.18
C ASN A 3 11.46 32.87 0.84
N GLU A 4 11.98 31.91 0.09
CA GLU A 4 11.27 31.31 -1.03
C GLU A 4 10.07 30.52 -0.48
N PRO A 5 8.86 30.67 -1.06
CA PRO A 5 7.74 29.82 -0.69
C PRO A 5 8.07 28.41 -1.18
N GLU A 6 8.21 27.45 -0.27
CA GLU A 6 8.30 26.05 -0.65
C GLU A 6 7.05 25.68 -1.44
N ASP A 7 7.21 25.33 -2.71
CA ASP A 7 6.13 24.91 -3.61
C ASP A 7 5.47 23.64 -3.05
N PRO A 8 4.25 23.75 -2.48
CA PRO A 8 3.59 22.61 -1.86
C PRO A 8 3.07 21.62 -2.92
N ASP A 9 2.85 22.06 -4.16
CA ASP A 9 2.27 21.23 -5.23
C ASP A 9 3.33 20.34 -5.90
N GLY A 10 4.60 20.77 -5.91
CA GLY A 10 5.69 20.04 -6.56
C GLY A 10 5.94 18.64 -5.99
N ARG A 11 5.81 18.46 -4.67
CA ARG A 11 6.01 17.15 -4.02
C ARG A 11 4.87 16.18 -4.33
N ASP A 12 3.63 16.65 -4.30
CA ASP A 12 2.46 15.81 -4.61
C ASP A 12 2.45 15.38 -6.07
N ALA A 13 2.84 16.27 -6.99
CA ALA A 13 3.02 15.93 -8.40
C ALA A 13 4.10 14.87 -8.60
N LEU A 14 5.23 14.99 -7.89
CA LEU A 14 6.32 14.02 -7.93
C LEU A 14 5.89 12.67 -7.36
N GLU A 15 5.23 12.63 -6.20
CA GLU A 15 4.72 11.38 -5.63
C GLU A 15 3.76 10.69 -6.61
N ARG A 16 2.88 11.44 -7.26
CA ARG A 16 1.91 10.89 -8.21
C ARG A 16 2.55 10.38 -9.50
N PHE A 17 3.63 11.02 -9.94
CA PHE A 17 4.44 10.56 -11.06
C PHE A 17 5.22 9.28 -10.71
N LEU A 18 5.87 9.25 -9.55
CA LEU A 18 6.67 8.11 -9.11
C LEU A 18 5.81 6.91 -8.72
N HIS A 19 4.61 7.15 -8.18
CA HIS A 19 3.70 6.14 -7.64
C HIS A 19 2.35 6.12 -8.40
N PRO A 20 2.33 5.69 -9.67
CA PRO A 20 1.08 5.62 -10.42
C PRO A 20 0.13 4.66 -9.71
N ARG A 21 -1.05 5.19 -9.34
CA ARG A 21 -2.13 4.42 -8.72
C ARG A 21 -3.07 3.94 -9.81
N SER A 22 -3.26 2.63 -9.88
CA SER A 22 -4.25 2.03 -10.76
C SER A 22 -5.65 2.29 -10.21
N ARG A 23 -6.63 2.43 -11.11
CA ARG A 23 -8.02 2.55 -10.70
C ARG A 23 -8.50 1.22 -10.12
N TYR A 24 -9.28 1.27 -9.04
CA TYR A 24 -9.95 0.09 -8.52
C TYR A 24 -11.16 -0.25 -9.40
N TYR A 25 -11.21 -1.49 -9.90
CA TYR A 25 -12.29 -1.99 -10.77
C TYR A 25 -13.20 -3.02 -10.08
N GLY A 26 -13.00 -3.29 -8.80
CA GLY A 26 -13.84 -4.22 -8.04
C GLY A 26 -15.13 -3.58 -7.51
N ALA A 27 -16.00 -4.41 -6.96
CA ALA A 27 -17.25 -3.94 -6.36
C ALA A 27 -16.99 -3.05 -5.14
N PHE A 28 -17.65 -1.90 -5.11
CA PHE A 28 -17.43 -0.87 -4.10
C PHE A 28 -17.79 -1.35 -2.69
N SER A 29 -16.80 -1.29 -1.81
CA SER A 29 -16.97 -1.15 -0.36
C SER A 29 -15.79 -0.36 0.19
N PRO A 30 -15.94 0.42 1.28
CA PRO A 30 -14.84 1.16 1.89
C PRO A 30 -13.65 0.25 2.23
N GLU A 31 -13.92 -0.94 2.76
CA GLU A 31 -12.91 -1.93 3.16
C GLU A 31 -12.12 -2.46 1.96
N ARG A 32 -12.83 -2.74 0.85
CA ARG A 32 -12.20 -3.22 -0.38
C ARG A 32 -11.36 -2.15 -1.05
N LEU A 33 -11.85 -0.91 -1.09
CA LEU A 33 -11.10 0.23 -1.65
C LEU A 33 -9.85 0.51 -0.81
N LEU A 34 -9.97 0.47 0.51
CA LEU A 34 -8.84 0.66 1.42
C LEU A 34 -7.84 -0.50 1.33
N PHE A 35 -8.32 -1.74 1.21
CA PHE A 35 -7.44 -2.89 1.01
C PHE A 35 -6.69 -2.81 -0.32
N ASP A 36 -7.37 -2.43 -1.40
CA ASP A 36 -6.75 -2.20 -2.71
C ASP A 36 -5.67 -1.11 -2.64
N ALA A 37 -5.95 0.00 -1.95
CA ALA A 37 -4.96 1.05 -1.71
C ALA A 37 -3.69 0.53 -1.01
N ASN A 38 -3.85 -0.32 0.02
CA ASN A 38 -2.74 -0.96 0.72
C ASN A 38 -1.98 -1.95 -0.18
N LEU A 39 -2.69 -2.68 -1.05
CA LEU A 39 -2.10 -3.61 -1.99
C LEU A 39 -1.27 -2.90 -3.06
N GLN A 40 -1.75 -1.77 -3.56
CA GLN A 40 -1.01 -0.93 -4.50
C GLN A 40 0.26 -0.35 -3.87
N GLU A 41 0.19 0.17 -2.63
CA GLU A 41 1.38 0.62 -1.89
C GLU A 41 2.39 -0.51 -1.69
N PHE A 42 1.92 -1.73 -1.35
CA PHE A 42 2.77 -2.90 -1.24
C PHE A 42 3.50 -3.20 -2.55
N ALA A 43 2.79 -3.26 -3.67
CA ALA A 43 3.38 -3.56 -4.97
C ALA A 43 4.44 -2.52 -5.38
N GLN A 44 4.15 -1.24 -5.16
CA GLN A 44 5.09 -0.15 -5.44
C GLN A 44 6.37 -0.29 -4.60
N ARG A 45 6.25 -0.48 -3.29
CA ARG A 45 7.40 -0.64 -2.39
C ARG A 45 8.25 -1.87 -2.71
N VAL A 46 7.61 -2.99 -3.05
CA VAL A 46 8.34 -4.19 -3.53
C VAL A 46 9.13 -3.86 -4.79
N GLY A 47 8.54 -3.15 -5.74
CA GLY A 47 9.23 -2.68 -6.95
C GLY A 47 10.48 -1.86 -6.65
N TYR A 48 10.41 -0.91 -5.71
CA TYR A 48 11.58 -0.13 -5.30
C TYR A 48 12.66 -0.98 -4.63
N ILE A 49 12.27 -1.90 -3.75
CA ILE A 49 13.24 -2.77 -3.09
C ILE A 49 13.96 -3.64 -4.12
N CYS A 50 13.24 -4.23 -5.08
CA CYS A 50 13.84 -4.99 -6.16
C CYS A 50 14.77 -4.13 -7.03
N ALA A 51 14.35 -2.90 -7.37
CA ALA A 51 15.20 -1.99 -8.14
C ALA A 51 16.49 -1.60 -7.39
N LEU A 52 16.40 -1.37 -6.08
CA LEU A 52 17.56 -1.07 -5.23
C LEU A 52 18.51 -2.26 -5.12
N GLU A 53 17.98 -3.47 -4.97
CA GLU A 53 18.76 -4.72 -4.96
C GLU A 53 19.46 -4.94 -6.29
N THR A 54 18.74 -4.85 -7.41
CA THR A 54 19.31 -5.01 -8.76
C THR A 54 20.34 -3.92 -9.07
N GLY A 55 20.16 -2.72 -8.52
CA GLY A 55 21.13 -1.63 -8.59
C GLY A 55 22.32 -1.76 -7.64
N GLY A 56 22.38 -2.80 -6.81
CA GLY A 56 23.47 -3.06 -5.86
C GLY A 56 23.44 -2.22 -4.59
N ASN A 57 22.35 -1.47 -4.33
CA ASN A 57 22.20 -0.61 -3.15
C ASN A 57 21.65 -1.37 -1.92
N LEU A 58 21.08 -2.55 -2.15
CA LEU A 58 20.65 -3.48 -1.10
C LEU A 58 21.22 -4.86 -1.42
N SER A 59 21.60 -5.62 -0.39
CA SER A 59 21.83 -7.05 -0.57
C SER A 59 20.50 -7.79 -0.80
N ALA A 60 20.58 -8.96 -1.42
CA ALA A 60 19.42 -9.83 -1.61
C ALA A 60 18.74 -10.22 -0.28
N GLU A 61 19.53 -10.41 0.79
CA GLU A 61 19.01 -10.74 2.13
C GLU A 61 18.23 -9.57 2.74
N GLU A 62 18.76 -8.34 2.64
CA GLU A 62 18.08 -7.14 3.13
C GLU A 62 16.81 -6.85 2.33
N ALA A 63 16.85 -7.04 1.01
CA ALA A 63 15.69 -6.92 0.14
C ALA A 63 14.59 -7.93 0.54
N TYR A 64 14.98 -9.19 0.74
CA TYR A 64 14.08 -10.25 1.17
C TYR A 64 13.40 -9.93 2.51
N GLU A 65 14.16 -9.55 3.54
CA GLU A 65 13.59 -9.23 4.86
C GLU A 65 12.66 -8.02 4.81
N GLN A 66 13.00 -6.99 4.02
CA GLN A 66 12.10 -5.84 3.83
C GLN A 66 10.79 -6.24 3.15
N ILE A 67 10.83 -7.02 2.06
CA ILE A 67 9.63 -7.54 1.38
C ILE A 67 8.79 -8.40 2.34
N ARG A 68 9.45 -9.23 3.15
CA ARG A 68 8.79 -10.07 4.16
C ARG A 68 8.06 -9.25 5.22
N LEU A 69 8.63 -8.14 5.67
CA LEU A 69 7.98 -7.20 6.60
C LEU A 69 6.78 -6.51 5.95
N LEU A 70 6.91 -6.06 4.70
CA LEU A 70 5.80 -5.48 3.94
C LEU A 70 4.64 -6.48 3.77
N TRP A 71 4.95 -7.74 3.45
CA TRP A 71 3.94 -8.79 3.36
C TRP A 71 3.23 -9.05 4.69
N LYS A 72 3.96 -9.07 5.81
CA LYS A 72 3.37 -9.18 7.15
C LYS A 72 2.41 -8.00 7.43
N ARG A 73 2.77 -6.78 7.04
CA ARG A 73 1.90 -5.59 7.17
C ARG A 73 0.63 -5.73 6.32
N LEU A 74 0.75 -6.09 5.05
CA LEU A 74 -0.39 -6.28 4.15
C LEU A 74 -1.36 -7.37 4.65
N LYS A 75 -0.85 -8.48 5.19
CA LYS A 75 -1.69 -9.52 5.80
C LYS A 75 -2.47 -9.00 7.00
N ARG A 76 -1.85 -8.15 7.83
CA ARG A 76 -2.53 -7.53 8.98
C ARG A 76 -3.65 -6.60 8.53
N THR A 77 -3.41 -5.75 7.53
CA THR A 77 -4.44 -4.84 7.02
C THR A 77 -5.61 -5.62 6.42
N LYS A 78 -5.36 -6.70 5.68
CA LYS A 78 -6.42 -7.58 5.17
C LYS A 78 -7.34 -8.07 6.30
N LYS A 79 -6.75 -8.61 7.38
CA LYS A 79 -7.50 -9.16 8.51
C LYS A 79 -8.32 -8.09 9.25
N LEU A 80 -7.80 -6.86 9.36
CA LEU A 80 -8.53 -5.75 10.00
C LEU A 80 -9.70 -5.24 9.16
N LEU A 81 -9.64 -5.44 7.84
CA LEU A 81 -10.66 -4.99 6.89
C LEU A 81 -11.65 -6.10 6.51
N GLU A 82 -11.49 -7.31 7.05
CA GLU A 82 -12.49 -8.36 6.89
C GLU A 82 -13.76 -7.95 7.66
N PRO A 83 -14.94 -7.95 7.00
CA PRO A 83 -16.18 -7.75 7.74
C PRO A 83 -16.32 -8.87 8.78
N PRO A 84 -16.87 -8.58 9.97
CA PRO A 84 -17.17 -9.63 10.93
C PRO A 84 -18.03 -10.71 10.25
N PRO A 85 -17.86 -12.00 10.61
CA PRO A 85 -18.71 -13.05 10.08
C PRO A 85 -20.17 -12.64 10.33
N ALA A 86 -21.01 -12.78 9.29
CA ALA A 86 -22.41 -12.43 9.38
C ALA A 86 -22.99 -13.05 10.66
N GLN A 87 -23.48 -12.20 11.58
CA GLN A 87 -24.21 -12.68 12.74
C GLN A 87 -25.40 -13.48 12.19
N ASN A 88 -25.45 -14.77 12.51
CA ASN A 88 -26.57 -15.63 12.12
C ASN A 88 -27.87 -14.92 12.52
N PRO A 89 -28.90 -14.89 11.64
CA PRO A 89 -30.17 -14.27 12.00
C PRO A 89 -30.68 -14.91 13.30
N PRO A 90 -31.32 -14.13 14.20
CA PRO A 90 -31.87 -14.68 15.43
C PRO A 90 -32.78 -15.84 15.07
N LYS A 91 -32.48 -17.03 15.60
CA LYS A 91 -33.39 -18.17 15.53
C LYS A 91 -34.67 -17.75 16.24
N GLY A 92 -35.71 -17.48 15.47
CA GLY A 92 -37.05 -17.27 16.01
C GLY A 92 -37.48 -18.55 16.72
N THR A 93 -37.77 -18.43 18.00
CA THR A 93 -38.59 -19.35 18.80
C THR A 93 -39.53 -18.51 19.64
#